data_AF-F2CSF8-F1
#
_entry.id   AF-F2CSF8-F1
#
_cell.length_a   1.000
_cell.length_b   1.000
_cell.length_c   1.000
_cell.angle_alpha   90.00
_cell.angle_beta   90.00
_cell.angle_gamma   90.00
#
_symmetry.space_group_name_H-M   'P 1'
#
loop_
_entity.id
_entity.type
_entity.pdbx_description
1 polymer ?
#
loop_
_entity_poly.entity_id
_entity_poly.type
_entity_poly.pdbx_seq_one_letter_code
_entity_poly.pdbx_strand_id
1 'polypeptide(L)'
;MFGITNTFRPFSDDIFRYDLKEPFKLQNGWLLWAGIGLFFALVSIVLTGAAMSFLNGETTQRETDSLVLLLPLIGSSNISTACLLGITGVLAPILEETVFRGFLMVSLTMWFSTPVSVLITAVVFAFAHLTPGEFPQLFVLGLALGFSYSQTRNLITPITIHAVWNSGVILLLTVLQLQGYDIKELLQAS
;
A
#
# COMPACT_ATOMS: atom_id res chain seq x y z
N MET A 1 -7.46 47.06 -14.35
CA MET A 1 -7.98 46.62 -13.04
C MET A 1 -7.37 45.25 -12.76
N PHE A 2 -6.25 45.19 -12.02
CA PHE A 2 -5.55 43.94 -11.69
C PHE A 2 -6.28 43.29 -10.50
N GLY A 3 -7.06 42.25 -10.76
CA GLY A 3 -7.67 41.46 -9.71
C GLY A 3 -6.60 40.69 -8.94
N ILE A 4 -6.48 40.96 -7.64
CA ILE A 4 -5.57 40.28 -6.68
C ILE A 4 -5.87 38.76 -6.60
N THR A 5 -6.95 38.29 -7.22
CA THR A 5 -7.48 36.92 -7.14
C THR A 5 -7.34 36.08 -8.43
N ASN A 6 -6.68 36.57 -9.48
CA ASN A 6 -6.66 35.90 -10.80
C ASN A 6 -5.69 34.70 -10.93
N THR A 7 -5.16 34.15 -9.84
CA THR A 7 -4.20 33.03 -9.88
C THR A 7 -4.80 31.68 -9.46
N PHE A 8 -6.04 31.63 -8.97
CA PHE A 8 -6.66 30.36 -8.57
C PHE A 8 -7.18 29.59 -9.80
N ARG A 9 -6.47 28.53 -10.20
CA ARG A 9 -7.00 27.51 -11.10
C ARG A 9 -7.57 26.38 -10.24
N PRO A 10 -8.90 26.19 -10.21
CA PRO A 10 -9.48 25.09 -9.48
C PRO A 10 -8.95 23.77 -10.06
N PHE A 11 -8.65 22.84 -9.18
CA PHE A 11 -8.42 21.47 -9.56
C PHE A 11 -9.67 20.88 -10.22
N SER A 12 -9.49 19.83 -11.02
CA SER A 12 -10.65 19.14 -11.58
C SER A 12 -11.48 18.50 -10.47
N ASP A 13 -12.80 18.49 -10.62
CA ASP A 13 -13.73 17.97 -9.60
C ASP A 13 -13.57 16.45 -9.36
N ASP A 14 -12.74 15.77 -10.14
CA ASP A 14 -12.51 14.33 -10.13
C ASP A 14 -11.18 13.89 -9.48
N ILE A 15 -10.45 14.78 -8.79
CA ILE A 15 -9.20 14.40 -8.09
C ILE A 15 -9.44 13.28 -7.07
N PHE A 16 -10.44 13.44 -6.21
CA PHE A 16 -10.82 12.46 -5.19
C PHE A 16 -12.02 11.64 -5.66
N ARG A 17 -11.81 10.86 -6.74
CA ARG A 17 -12.86 10.02 -7.31
C ARG A 17 -12.98 8.69 -6.57
N TYR A 18 -14.20 8.38 -6.13
CA TYR A 18 -14.61 7.11 -5.55
C TYR A 18 -15.76 6.52 -6.38
N ASP A 19 -15.44 5.66 -7.34
CA ASP A 19 -16.44 5.10 -8.25
C ASP A 19 -16.51 3.58 -8.13
N LEU A 20 -17.70 3.04 -7.86
CA LEU A 20 -17.92 1.60 -7.77
C LEU A 20 -18.49 1.00 -9.06
N LYS A 21 -18.79 1.83 -10.06
CA LYS A 21 -19.40 1.40 -11.32
C LYS A 21 -18.41 0.62 -12.19
N GLU A 22 -18.95 -0.27 -13.00
CA GLU A 22 -18.23 -1.04 -14.04
C GLU A 22 -16.94 -1.74 -13.51
N PRO A 23 -17.01 -2.55 -12.43
CA PRO A 23 -15.84 -3.08 -11.72
C PRO A 23 -14.85 -3.87 -12.60
N PHE A 24 -15.33 -4.51 -13.67
CA PHE A 24 -14.55 -5.39 -14.53
C PHE A 24 -14.24 -4.79 -15.92
N LYS A 25 -14.47 -3.49 -16.12
CA LYS A 25 -14.14 -2.84 -17.39
C LYS A 25 -12.64 -2.88 -17.65
N LEU A 26 -12.23 -3.37 -18.82
CA LEU A 26 -10.80 -3.56 -19.16
C LEU A 26 -9.99 -2.25 -19.07
N GLN A 27 -10.59 -1.12 -19.45
CA GLN A 27 -9.88 0.15 -19.50
C GLN A 27 -9.57 0.72 -18.11
N ASN A 28 -10.54 0.69 -17.20
CA ASN A 28 -10.45 1.40 -15.91
C ASN A 28 -11.31 0.79 -14.78
N GLY A 29 -11.73 -0.46 -14.93
CA GLY A 29 -12.55 -1.18 -13.96
C GLY A 29 -11.79 -1.37 -12.65
N TRP A 30 -12.33 -0.82 -11.57
CA TRP A 30 -11.59 -0.69 -10.32
C TRP A 30 -11.18 -2.03 -9.71
N LEU A 31 -12.03 -3.06 -9.84
CA LEU A 31 -11.82 -4.38 -9.25
C LEU A 31 -10.86 -5.22 -10.09
N LEU A 32 -10.97 -5.14 -11.42
CA LEU A 32 -10.03 -5.78 -12.34
C LEU A 32 -8.60 -5.27 -12.09
N TRP A 33 -8.42 -3.96 -12.07
CA TRP A 33 -7.10 -3.36 -11.85
C TRP A 33 -6.61 -3.54 -10.42
N ALA A 34 -7.51 -3.66 -9.43
CA ALA A 34 -7.14 -4.06 -8.09
C ALA A 34 -6.57 -5.49 -8.07
N GLY A 35 -7.21 -6.44 -8.76
CA GLY A 35 -6.71 -7.81 -8.89
C GLY A 35 -5.36 -7.90 -9.60
N ILE A 36 -5.20 -7.19 -10.72
CA ILE A 36 -3.93 -7.12 -11.47
C ILE A 36 -2.82 -6.50 -10.60
N GLY A 37 -3.12 -5.38 -9.93
CA GLY A 37 -2.17 -4.69 -9.06
C GLY A 37 -1.72 -5.54 -7.88
N LEU A 38 -2.66 -6.26 -7.24
CA LEU A 38 -2.35 -7.16 -6.13
C LEU A 38 -1.49 -8.35 -6.58
N PHE A 39 -1.82 -8.96 -7.73
CA PHE A 39 -1.02 -10.05 -8.29
C PHE A 39 0.41 -9.57 -8.62
N PHE A 40 0.53 -8.42 -9.26
CA PHE A 40 1.84 -7.82 -9.56
C PHE A 40 2.65 -7.51 -8.29
N ALA A 41 2.01 -6.96 -7.26
CA ALA A 41 2.65 -6.68 -5.98
C ALA A 41 3.16 -7.96 -5.31
N LEU A 42 2.32 -9.01 -5.24
CA LEU A 42 2.69 -10.31 -4.67
C LEU A 42 3.90 -10.92 -5.38
N VAL A 43 3.85 -11.02 -6.71
CA VAL A 43 4.94 -11.57 -7.52
C VAL A 43 6.22 -10.76 -7.31
N SER A 44 6.13 -9.43 -7.36
CA SER A 44 7.29 -8.55 -7.24
C SER A 44 7.90 -8.60 -5.84
N ILE A 45 7.10 -8.73 -4.79
CA ILE A 45 7.60 -8.87 -3.40
C ILE A 45 8.31 -10.21 -3.20
N VAL A 46 7.77 -11.30 -3.75
CA VAL A 46 8.42 -12.61 -3.73
C VAL A 46 9.76 -12.57 -4.48
N LEU A 47 9.77 -12.00 -5.69
CA LEU A 47 10.99 -11.85 -6.50
C LEU A 47 12.03 -10.96 -5.81
N THR A 48 11.61 -9.83 -5.25
CA THR A 48 12.50 -8.93 -4.49
C THR A 48 13.09 -9.66 -3.29
N GLY A 49 12.28 -10.43 -2.57
CA GLY A 49 12.75 -11.28 -1.46
C GLY A 49 13.79 -12.31 -1.89
N ALA A 50 13.54 -13.02 -2.99
CA ALA A 50 14.47 -14.01 -3.53
C ALA A 50 15.78 -13.37 -4.03
N ALA A 51 15.69 -12.22 -4.71
CA ALA A 51 16.85 -11.48 -5.18
C ALA A 51 17.73 -10.99 -4.03
N MET A 52 17.13 -10.42 -2.98
CA MET A 52 17.86 -9.98 -1.79
C MET A 52 18.54 -11.15 -1.08
N SER A 53 17.86 -12.30 -0.97
CA SER A 53 18.43 -13.52 -0.39
C SER A 53 19.64 -14.04 -1.20
N PHE A 54 19.56 -14.00 -2.53
CA PHE A 54 20.67 -14.42 -3.40
C PHE A 54 21.87 -13.47 -3.34
N LEU A 55 21.63 -12.16 -3.24
CA LEU A 55 22.69 -11.14 -3.25
C LEU A 55 23.43 -11.02 -1.91
N ASN A 56 22.72 -11.14 -0.78
CA ASN A 56 23.29 -10.83 0.52
C ASN A 56 23.87 -12.06 1.25
N GLY A 57 23.64 -13.29 0.76
CA GLY A 57 24.21 -14.53 1.31
C GLY A 57 23.75 -14.92 2.73
N GLU A 58 23.23 -13.95 3.47
CA GLU A 58 22.51 -14.07 4.73
C GLU A 58 21.11 -13.53 4.50
N THR A 59 20.12 -14.19 5.10
CA THR A 59 18.77 -13.66 5.22
C THR A 59 18.92 -12.31 5.93
N THR A 60 18.90 -11.21 5.18
CA THR A 60 18.79 -9.89 5.77
C THR A 60 17.59 -9.98 6.68
N GLN A 61 17.86 -9.95 7.99
CA GLN A 61 16.87 -10.03 9.04
C GLN A 61 15.76 -9.10 8.58
N ARG A 62 14.65 -9.69 8.12
CA ARG A 62 13.45 -8.92 7.84
C ARG A 62 13.04 -8.48 9.22
N GLU A 63 13.57 -7.33 9.64
CA GLU A 63 13.06 -6.55 10.74
C GLU A 63 11.65 -6.18 10.30
N THR A 64 10.78 -7.15 10.52
CA THR A 64 9.35 -7.09 10.67
C THR A 64 9.04 -6.25 11.90
N ASP A 65 9.78 -5.17 12.14
CA ASP A 65 9.74 -4.37 13.35
C ASP A 65 8.33 -3.81 13.53
N SER A 66 7.72 -3.37 12.43
CA SER A 66 6.33 -2.93 12.40
C SER A 66 5.36 -4.07 12.74
N LEU A 67 5.54 -5.28 12.20
CA LEU A 67 4.68 -6.44 12.48
C LEU A 67 4.91 -7.04 13.89
N VAL A 68 6.15 -7.03 14.38
CA VAL A 68 6.58 -7.51 15.70
C VAL A 68 6.07 -6.57 16.80
N LEU A 69 5.97 -5.28 16.53
CA LEU A 69 5.30 -4.33 17.43
C LEU A 69 3.78 -4.56 17.50
N LEU A 70 3.16 -5.04 16.43
CA LEU A 70 1.72 -5.30 16.37
C LEU A 70 1.35 -6.72 16.84
N LEU A 71 2.29 -7.65 16.82
CA LEU A 71 2.14 -9.05 17.25
C LEU A 71 1.49 -9.23 18.63
N PRO A 72 1.85 -8.46 19.69
CA PRO A 72 1.20 -8.55 20.99
C PRO A 72 -0.29 -8.17 20.99
N LEU A 73 -0.75 -7.39 20.00
CA LEU A 73 -2.17 -7.04 19.84
C LEU A 73 -2.92 -8.17 19.13
N ILE A 74 -2.26 -8.85 18.20
CA ILE A 74 -2.80 -10.01 17.49
C ILE A 74 -3.01 -11.16 18.49
N GLY A 75 -4.26 -11.63 18.60
CA GLY A 75 -4.61 -12.76 19.47
C GLY A 75 -4.68 -12.44 20.96
N SER A 76 -4.48 -11.19 21.37
CA SER A 76 -4.70 -10.77 22.77
C SER A 76 -6.18 -10.85 23.18
N SER A 77 -7.08 -10.49 22.27
CA SER A 77 -8.53 -10.65 22.37
C SER A 77 -9.18 -10.46 21.00
N ASN A 78 -10.39 -11.00 20.81
CA ASN A 78 -11.15 -10.82 19.57
C ASN A 78 -11.39 -9.33 19.26
N ILE A 79 -11.60 -8.51 20.29
CA ILE A 79 -11.82 -7.07 20.16
C ILE A 79 -10.54 -6.38 19.68
N SER A 80 -9.38 -6.70 20.27
CA SER A 80 -8.11 -6.10 19.86
C SER A 80 -7.78 -6.42 18.41
N THR A 81 -7.92 -7.68 17.98
CA THR A 81 -7.71 -8.07 16.59
C THR A 81 -8.70 -7.37 15.64
N ALA A 82 -9.97 -7.23 16.03
CA ALA A 82 -10.97 -6.51 15.24
C ALA A 82 -10.65 -5.01 15.11
N CYS A 83 -10.22 -4.37 16.20
CA CYS A 83 -9.76 -2.98 16.20
C CYS A 83 -8.53 -2.80 15.33
N LEU A 84 -7.56 -3.72 15.42
CA LEU A 84 -6.36 -3.70 14.59
C LEU A 84 -6.75 -3.76 13.11
N LEU A 85 -7.56 -4.74 12.70
CA LEU A 85 -8.06 -4.86 11.33
C LEU A 85 -8.82 -3.61 10.86
N GLY A 86 -9.65 -3.01 11.71
CA GLY A 86 -10.36 -1.77 11.37
C GLY A 86 -9.41 -0.60 11.11
N ILE A 87 -8.38 -0.44 11.94
CA ILE A 87 -7.43 0.67 11.82
C ILE A 87 -6.49 0.44 10.64
N THR A 88 -5.77 -0.69 10.60
CA THR A 88 -4.71 -0.94 9.61
C THR A 88 -5.25 -1.44 8.27
N GLY A 89 -6.39 -2.13 8.29
CA GLY A 89 -7.03 -2.69 7.09
C GLY A 89 -8.01 -1.73 6.41
N VAL A 90 -8.51 -0.70 7.11
CA VAL A 90 -9.51 0.23 6.55
C VAL A 90 -9.07 1.68 6.69
N LEU A 91 -8.89 2.18 7.92
CA LEU A 91 -8.65 3.61 8.15
C LEU A 91 -7.31 4.08 7.56
N ALA A 92 -6.23 3.34 7.81
CA ALA A 92 -4.90 3.66 7.31
C ALA A 92 -4.86 3.64 5.76
N PRO A 93 -5.32 2.60 5.04
CA PRO A 93 -5.39 2.62 3.59
C PRO A 93 -6.17 3.79 3.02
N ILE A 94 -7.33 4.13 3.59
CA ILE A 94 -8.12 5.28 3.13
C ILE A 94 -7.32 6.58 3.26
N LEU A 95 -6.72 6.81 4.44
CA LEU A 95 -5.96 8.03 4.71
C LEU A 95 -4.71 8.11 3.84
N GLU A 96 -3.92 7.04 3.80
CA GLU A 96 -2.66 6.98 3.07
C GLU A 96 -2.89 7.12 1.57
N GLU A 97 -3.83 6.39 0.97
CA GLU A 97 -4.07 6.52 -0.47
C GLU A 97 -4.65 7.89 -0.84
N THR A 98 -5.46 8.51 0.03
CA THR A 98 -5.93 9.88 -0.17
C THR A 98 -4.76 10.86 -0.20
N VAL A 99 -3.81 10.73 0.73
CA VAL A 99 -2.63 11.61 0.81
C VAL A 99 -1.64 11.34 -0.32
N PHE A 100 -1.25 10.09 -0.54
CA PHE A 100 -0.20 9.75 -1.50
C PHE A 100 -0.69 9.76 -2.95
N ARG A 101 -1.87 9.22 -3.24
CA ARG A 101 -2.37 9.06 -4.62
C ARG A 101 -3.30 10.20 -4.99
N GLY A 102 -4.26 10.51 -4.12
CA GLY A 102 -5.23 11.59 -4.36
C GLY A 102 -4.58 12.98 -4.34
N PHE A 103 -3.68 13.24 -3.39
CA PHE A 103 -3.09 14.57 -3.23
C PHE A 103 -1.67 14.66 -3.81
N LEU A 104 -0.70 13.93 -3.26
CA LEU A 104 0.73 14.10 -3.59
C LEU A 104 1.04 13.72 -5.04
N MET A 105 0.62 12.54 -5.50
CA MET A 105 0.88 12.06 -6.85
C MET A 105 0.25 12.99 -7.89
N VAL A 106 -1.02 13.36 -7.72
CA VAL A 106 -1.71 14.30 -8.61
C VAL A 106 -0.99 15.65 -8.64
N SER A 107 -0.59 16.18 -7.48
CA SER A 107 0.17 17.43 -7.41
C SER A 107 1.50 17.34 -8.17
N LEU A 108 2.22 16.22 -8.04
CA LEU A 108 3.47 15.97 -8.78
C LEU A 108 3.26 15.89 -10.29
N THR A 109 2.11 15.38 -10.76
CA THR A 109 1.82 15.36 -12.21
C THR A 109 1.67 16.73 -12.85
N MET A 110 1.58 17.80 -12.06
CA MET A 110 1.65 19.17 -12.58
C MET A 110 3.07 19.56 -13.03
N TRP A 111 4.09 18.85 -12.55
CA TRP A 111 5.51 19.17 -12.76
C TRP A 111 6.28 18.05 -13.46
N PHE A 112 5.82 16.81 -13.28
CA PHE A 112 6.48 15.60 -13.79
C PHE A 112 5.51 14.73 -14.61
N SER A 113 6.06 13.86 -15.45
CA SER A 113 5.26 12.85 -16.15
C SER A 113 4.66 11.82 -15.18
N THR A 114 3.53 11.20 -15.54
CA THR A 114 2.84 10.23 -14.67
C THR A 114 3.73 9.10 -14.15
N PRO A 115 4.59 8.44 -14.96
CA PRO A 115 5.48 7.40 -14.45
C PRO A 115 6.49 7.92 -13.42
N VAL A 116 7.00 9.15 -13.63
CA VAL A 116 7.93 9.79 -12.68
C VAL A 116 7.21 10.13 -11.38
N SER A 117 5.98 10.64 -11.44
CA SER A 117 5.17 10.90 -10.24
C SER A 117 4.89 9.62 -9.45
N VAL A 118 4.59 8.50 -10.13
CA VAL A 118 4.41 7.19 -9.48
C VAL A 118 5.70 6.74 -8.80
N LEU A 119 6.84 6.89 -9.46
CA LEU A 119 8.14 6.53 -8.88
C LEU A 119 8.45 7.36 -7.63
N ILE A 120 8.29 8.68 -7.70
CA ILE A 120 8.56 9.59 -6.58
C ILE A 120 7.64 9.26 -5.40
N THR A 121 6.33 9.09 -5.62
CA THR A 121 5.41 8.79 -4.52
C THR A 121 5.64 7.42 -3.92
N ALA A 122 6.05 6.41 -4.72
CA ALA A 122 6.43 5.11 -4.19
C ALA A 122 7.67 5.18 -3.26
N VAL A 123 8.68 5.98 -3.62
CA VAL A 123 9.85 6.22 -2.77
C VAL A 123 9.46 6.93 -1.48
N VAL A 124 8.68 8.01 -1.58
CA VAL A 124 8.24 8.78 -0.40
C VAL A 124 7.35 7.92 0.51
N PHE A 125 6.46 7.10 -0.07
CA PHE A 125 5.64 6.15 0.67
C PHE A 125 6.49 5.17 1.47
N ALA A 126 7.49 4.53 0.84
CA ALA A 126 8.38 3.59 1.51
C ALA A 126 9.19 4.24 2.64
N PHE A 127 9.72 5.45 2.44
CA PHE A 127 10.44 6.16 3.50
C PHE A 127 9.53 6.65 4.64
N ALA A 128 8.27 6.99 4.37
CA ALA A 128 7.33 7.45 5.38
C ALA A 128 7.00 6.37 6.44
N HIS A 129 7.26 5.10 6.13
CA HIS A 129 7.08 3.99 7.07
C HIS A 129 8.23 3.87 8.08
N LEU A 130 9.36 4.56 7.84
CA LEU A 130 10.51 4.59 8.75
C LEU A 130 11.08 3.21 9.12
N THR A 131 10.88 2.22 8.25
CA THR A 131 11.40 0.84 8.39
C THR A 131 12.36 0.52 7.22
N PRO A 132 13.66 0.85 7.32
CA PRO A 132 14.61 0.67 6.22
C PRO A 132 14.68 -0.76 5.67
N GLY A 133 14.51 -1.78 6.54
CA GLY A 133 14.47 -3.19 6.15
C GLY A 133 13.29 -3.58 5.27
N GLU A 134 12.17 -2.85 5.35
CA GLU A 134 10.95 -3.09 4.57
C GLU A 134 10.89 -2.21 3.31
N PHE A 135 11.87 -1.33 3.11
CA PHE A 135 11.88 -0.37 2.01
C PHE A 135 11.67 -1.02 0.64
N PRO A 136 12.37 -2.10 0.24
CA PRO A 136 12.17 -2.70 -1.08
C PRO A 136 10.74 -3.18 -1.31
N GLN A 137 10.12 -3.79 -0.29
CA GLN A 137 8.77 -4.33 -0.37
C GLN A 137 7.72 -3.21 -0.39
N LEU A 138 7.88 -2.20 0.48
CA LEU A 138 7.01 -1.02 0.53
C LEU A 138 7.11 -0.18 -0.74
N PHE A 139 8.30 -0.07 -1.32
CA PHE A 139 8.52 0.61 -2.59
C PHE A 139 7.78 -0.10 -3.73
N VAL A 140 7.91 -1.43 -3.82
CA VAL A 140 7.20 -2.24 -4.82
C VAL A 140 5.68 -2.16 -4.67
N LEU A 141 5.18 -2.26 -3.44
CA LEU A 141 3.76 -2.04 -3.16
C LEU A 141 3.34 -0.62 -3.57
N GLY A 142 4.16 0.37 -3.24
CA GLY A 142 3.96 1.77 -3.60
C GLY A 142 3.82 2.01 -5.09
N LEU A 143 4.65 1.33 -5.90
CA LEU A 143 4.58 1.33 -7.37
C LEU A 143 3.27 0.69 -7.86
N ALA A 144 2.88 -0.46 -7.34
CA ALA A 144 1.64 -1.14 -7.73
C ALA A 144 0.40 -0.27 -7.46
N LEU A 145 0.36 0.36 -6.27
CA LEU A 145 -0.70 1.29 -5.88
C LEU A 145 -0.74 2.52 -6.80
N GLY A 146 0.40 3.18 -7.02
CA GLY A 146 0.49 4.36 -7.89
C GLY A 146 0.12 4.05 -9.35
N PHE A 147 0.59 2.91 -9.87
CA PHE A 147 0.24 2.46 -11.22
C PHE A 147 -1.27 2.18 -11.34
N SER A 148 -1.85 1.44 -10.38
CA SER A 148 -3.27 1.12 -10.40
C SER A 148 -4.15 2.38 -10.39
N TYR A 149 -3.79 3.39 -9.58
CA TYR A 149 -4.47 4.68 -9.57
C TYR A 149 -4.27 5.45 -10.87
N SER A 150 -3.06 5.46 -11.44
CA SER A 150 -2.78 6.15 -12.70
C SER A 150 -3.64 5.61 -13.87
N GLN A 151 -3.95 4.32 -13.83
CA GLN A 151 -4.73 3.63 -14.84
C GLN A 151 -6.25 3.82 -14.63
N THR A 152 -6.73 3.74 -13.39
CA THR A 152 -8.19 3.81 -13.11
C THR A 152 -8.70 5.21 -12.83
N ARG A 153 -7.83 6.12 -12.38
CA ARG A 153 -8.18 7.43 -11.79
C ARG A 153 -9.27 7.32 -10.74
N ASN A 154 -9.18 6.28 -9.90
CA ASN A 154 -10.17 5.95 -8.90
C ASN A 154 -9.47 5.47 -7.64
N LEU A 155 -9.70 6.16 -6.51
CA LEU A 155 -9.05 5.85 -5.24
C LEU A 155 -9.51 4.53 -4.64
N ILE A 156 -10.70 4.04 -5.01
CA ILE A 156 -11.16 2.71 -4.58
C ILE A 156 -10.18 1.62 -5.01
N THR A 157 -9.54 1.74 -6.18
CA THR A 157 -8.60 0.73 -6.67
C THR A 157 -7.38 0.55 -5.75
N PRO A 158 -6.53 1.57 -5.52
CA PRO A 158 -5.39 1.44 -4.62
C PRO A 158 -5.82 1.20 -3.17
N ILE A 159 -6.91 1.82 -2.68
CA ILE A 159 -7.42 1.55 -1.33
C ILE A 159 -7.74 0.07 -1.15
N THR A 160 -8.39 -0.55 -2.15
CA THR A 160 -8.71 -1.98 -2.10
C THR A 160 -7.45 -2.84 -2.06
N ILE A 161 -6.48 -2.57 -2.94
CA ILE A 161 -5.21 -3.31 -2.96
C ILE A 161 -4.51 -3.21 -1.59
N HIS A 162 -4.39 -1.98 -1.07
CA HIS A 162 -3.69 -1.71 0.18
C HIS A 162 -4.42 -2.34 1.38
N ALA A 163 -5.75 -2.19 1.45
CA ALA A 163 -6.59 -2.83 2.48
C ALA A 163 -6.46 -4.35 2.47
N VAL A 164 -6.50 -4.98 1.29
CA VAL A 164 -6.35 -6.43 1.14
C VAL A 164 -4.95 -6.88 1.55
N TRP A 165 -3.91 -6.12 1.19
CA TRP A 165 -2.54 -6.40 1.61
C TRP A 165 -2.41 -6.38 3.14
N ASN A 166 -2.78 -5.26 3.78
CA ASN A 166 -2.63 -5.09 5.23
C ASN A 166 -3.48 -6.11 6.02
N SER A 167 -4.74 -6.27 5.61
CA SER A 167 -5.64 -7.23 6.26
C SER A 167 -5.19 -8.66 6.04
N GLY A 168 -4.70 -8.99 4.84
CA GLY A 168 -4.20 -10.31 4.49
C GLY A 168 -3.03 -10.74 5.37
N VAL A 169 -2.07 -9.84 5.61
CA VAL A 169 -0.95 -10.08 6.52
C VAL A 169 -1.46 -10.34 7.93
N ILE A 170 -2.32 -9.48 8.48
CA ILE A 170 -2.83 -9.62 9.86
C ILE A 170 -3.65 -10.90 10.03
N LEU A 171 -4.51 -11.24 9.06
CA LEU A 171 -5.31 -12.46 9.10
C LEU A 171 -4.43 -13.70 9.02
N LEU A 172 -3.41 -13.71 8.16
CA LEU A 172 -2.45 -14.81 8.07
C LEU A 172 -1.74 -15.03 9.41
N LEU A 173 -1.21 -13.96 10.02
CA LEU A 173 -0.56 -14.03 11.33
C LEU A 173 -1.53 -14.51 12.43
N THR A 174 -2.77 -14.02 12.40
CA THR A 174 -3.82 -14.47 13.34
C THR A 174 -4.09 -15.97 13.20
N VAL A 175 -4.23 -16.48 11.97
CA VAL A 175 -4.48 -17.90 11.71
C VAL A 175 -3.31 -18.77 12.18
N LEU A 176 -2.07 -18.37 11.87
CA LEU A 176 -0.87 -19.09 12.32
C LEU A 176 -0.78 -19.13 13.85
N GLN A 177 -1.08 -18.02 14.52
CA GLN A 177 -1.07 -17.96 15.98
C GLN A 177 -2.17 -18.84 16.59
N LEU A 178 -3.37 -18.88 15.99
CA LEU A 178 -4.45 -19.77 16.40
C LEU A 178 -4.11 -21.26 16.20
N GLN A 179 -3.24 -21.58 15.25
CA GLN A 179 -2.71 -22.93 15.04
C GLN A 179 -1.60 -23.30 16.04
N GLY A 180 -1.19 -22.38 16.92
CA GLY A 180 -0.19 -22.60 17.95
C GLY A 180 1.26 -22.40 17.49
N TYR A 181 1.47 -21.80 16.32
CA TYR A 181 2.82 -21.42 15.90
C TYR A 181 3.32 -20.21 16.71
N ASP A 182 4.58 -20.26 17.16
CA ASP A 182 5.25 -19.08 17.67
C ASP A 182 5.68 -18.21 16.48
N ILE A 183 4.91 -17.14 16.25
CA ILE A 183 5.17 -16.21 15.15
C ILE A 183 6.51 -15.51 15.32
N LYS A 184 6.99 -15.29 16.55
CA LYS A 184 8.30 -14.66 16.76
C LYS A 184 9.42 -15.57 16.28
N GLU A 185 9.33 -16.86 16.58
CA GLU A 185 10.29 -17.84 16.05
C GLU A 185 10.20 -17.94 14.53
N LEU A 186 8.98 -17.97 13.94
CA LEU A 186 8.82 -18.03 12.50
C LEU A 186 9.37 -16.82 11.76
N LEU A 187 9.21 -15.61 12.32
CA LEU A 187 9.74 -14.38 11.73
C LEU A 187 11.26 -14.24 11.94
N GLN A 188 11.81 -14.81 13.02
CA GLN A 188 13.25 -14.78 13.30
C GLN A 188 14.03 -15.90 12.59
N ALA A 189 13.38 -17.01 12.22
CA ALA A 189 14.00 -18.17 11.59
C ALA A 189 14.05 -18.11 10.04
N SER A 190 13.57 -17.03 9.42
CA SER A 190 13.45 -16.85 7.95
C SER A 190 14.15 -15.60 7.44
#